data_AF-A0A4Q2XP59-F1
#
_entry.id   AF-A0A4Q2XP59-F1
#
_cell.length_a   1.000
_cell.length_b   1.000
_cell.length_c   1.000
_cell.angle_alpha   90.00
_cell.angle_beta   90.00
_cell.angle_gamma   90.00
#
_symmetry.space_group_name_H-M   'P 1'
#
loop_
_entity.id
_entity.type
_entity.pdbx_description
1 polymer ?
#
loop_
_entity_poly.entity_id
_entity_poly.type
_entity_poly.pdbx_seq_one_letter_code
_entity_poly.pdbx_strand_id
1 'polypeptide(L)' 'KMWLHPATQRNVARLKKDGCRFIEPAEGDLACGYQGVGRLAPVEEILAVVSDLV' A
#
# COMPACT_ATOMS: atom_id res chain seq x y z
N LYS A 1 12.40 -6.89 -0.71
CA LYS A 1 12.01 -5.48 -0.93
C LYS A 1 11.12 -5.35 -2.19
N MET A 2 9.93 -5.96 -2.18
CA MET A 2 9.04 -5.98 -3.36
C MET A 2 8.34 -4.63 -3.59
N TRP A 3 8.02 -3.90 -2.51
CA TRP A 3 7.40 -2.59 -2.61
C TRP A 3 8.26 -1.58 -3.37
N LEU A 4 9.52 -1.44 -2.98
CA LEU A 4 10.47 -0.50 -3.59
C LEU A 4 10.98 -0.94 -4.98
N HIS A 5 10.56 -2.11 -5.46
CA HIS A 5 10.99 -2.57 -6.77
C HIS A 5 10.48 -1.63 -7.87
N PRO A 6 11.30 -1.24 -8.88
CA PRO A 6 10.90 -0.28 -9.91
C PRO A 6 9.61 -0.65 -10.65
N ALA A 7 9.38 -1.95 -10.90
CA ALA A 7 8.15 -2.40 -11.53
C ALA A 7 6.90 -2.13 -10.66
N THR A 8 7.01 -2.33 -9.35
CA THR A 8 5.91 -2.08 -8.40
C THR A 8 5.60 -0.58 -8.35
N GLN A 9 6.63 0.26 -8.20
CA GLN A 9 6.47 1.71 -8.16
C GLN A 9 5.86 2.28 -9.45
N ARG A 10 6.27 1.76 -10.61
CA ARG A 10 5.66 2.12 -11.91
C ARG A 10 4.16 1.77 -11.96
N ASN A 11 3.78 0.59 -11.47
CA ASN A 11 2.38 0.16 -11.46
C ASN A 11 1.53 1.01 -10.49
N VAL A 12 2.06 1.31 -9.30
CA VAL A 12 1.42 2.20 -8.33
C VAL A 12 1.19 3.60 -8.93
N ALA A 13 2.20 4.17 -9.57
CA ALA A 13 2.09 5.46 -10.22
C ALA A 13 1.03 5.46 -11.34
N ARG A 14 0.95 4.37 -12.11
CA ARG A 14 -0.09 4.20 -13.15
C ARG A 14 -1.49 4.20 -12.53
N LEU A 15 -1.74 3.36 -11.52
CA LEU A 15 -3.05 3.27 -10.87
C LEU A 15 -3.50 4.61 -10.28
N LYS A 16 -2.59 5.33 -9.62
CA LYS A 16 -2.87 6.70 -9.12
C LYS A 16 -3.24 7.66 -10.25
N LYS A 17 -2.53 7.59 -11.39
CA LYS A 17 -2.83 8.42 -12.57
C LYS A 17 -4.20 8.07 -13.18
N ASP A 18 -4.58 6.81 -13.14
CA ASP A 18 -5.85 6.31 -13.68
C ASP A 18 -7.04 6.59 -12.74
N GLY A 19 -6.81 7.30 -11.61
CA GLY A 19 -7.85 7.74 -10.68
C GLY A 19 -8.16 6.74 -9.57
N CYS A 20 -7.39 5.67 -9.42
CA CYS A 20 -7.57 4.75 -8.30
C CYS A 20 -7.21 5.44 -6.98
N ARG A 21 -8.14 5.43 -6.03
CA ARG A 21 -7.86 5.77 -4.62
C ARG A 21 -6.90 4.70 -4.09
N PHE A 22 -5.76 5.12 -3.57
CA PHE A 22 -4.66 4.24 -3.21
C PHE A 22 -4.34 4.39 -1.71
N ILE A 23 -4.27 3.26 -1.00
CA ILE A 23 -3.88 3.21 0.42
C ILE A 23 -2.43 2.72 0.45
N GLU A 24 -1.54 3.52 1.05
CA GLU A 24 -0.12 3.18 1.11
C GLU A 24 0.13 1.99 2.04
N PRO A 25 1.14 1.15 1.77
CA PRO A 25 1.51 0.09 2.68
C PRO A 25 2.18 0.64 3.94
N ALA A 26 2.00 -0.08 5.03
CA ALA A 26 2.69 0.20 6.28
C ALA A 26 4.14 -0.34 6.26
N GLU A 27 4.94 0.18 7.18
CA GLU A 27 6.18 -0.44 7.64
C GLU A 27 5.89 -1.38 8.81
N GLY A 28 6.57 -2.52 8.84
CA GLY A 28 6.44 -3.49 9.93
C GLY A 28 6.94 -4.88 9.53
N ASP A 29 6.52 -5.89 10.27
CA ASP A 29 6.90 -7.28 10.01
C ASP A 29 6.34 -7.75 8.66
N LEU A 30 7.23 -8.25 7.81
CA LEU A 30 6.89 -8.84 6.53
C LEU A 30 6.87 -10.36 6.62
N ALA A 31 6.16 -11.02 5.69
CA ALA A 31 6.02 -12.48 5.64
C ALA A 31 7.35 -13.26 5.56
N CYS A 32 8.44 -12.60 5.20
CA CYS A 32 9.78 -13.16 5.12
C CYS A 32 10.61 -13.05 6.42
N GLY A 33 10.00 -12.54 7.50
CA GLY A 33 10.61 -12.51 8.83
C GLY A 33 11.55 -11.32 9.09
N TYR A 34 11.54 -10.28 8.25
CA TYR A 34 12.22 -9.01 8.52
C TYR A 34 11.25 -7.82 8.51
N GLN A 35 11.67 -6.72 9.11
CA GLN A 35 10.91 -5.47 9.16
C GLN A 35 11.21 -4.57 7.96
N GLY A 36 10.16 -3.97 7.40
CA GLY A 36 10.29 -2.95 6.37
C GLY A 36 8.97 -2.56 5.72
N VAL A 37 9.06 -1.68 4.73
CA VAL A 37 7.90 -1.19 3.99
C VAL A 37 7.32 -2.25 3.04
N GLY A 38 5.99 -2.30 2.97
CA GLY A 38 5.25 -3.23 2.11
C GLY A 38 4.27 -4.13 2.87
N ARG A 39 4.10 -3.91 4.18
CA ARG A 39 3.05 -4.56 4.96
C ARG A 39 1.69 -3.98 4.55
N LEU A 40 0.64 -4.79 4.59
CA LEU A 40 -0.73 -4.29 4.46
C LEU A 40 -0.98 -3.16 5.48
N ALA A 41 -1.69 -2.11 5.06
CA ALA A 41 -2.15 -1.07 5.97
C ALA A 41 -2.98 -1.68 7.12
N PRO A 42 -2.98 -1.07 8.32
CA PRO A 42 -3.87 -1.48 9.40
C PRO A 42 -5.33 -1.49 8.96
N VAL A 43 -6.13 -2.39 9.54
CA VAL A 43 -7.54 -2.53 9.16
C VAL A 43 -8.31 -1.25 9.45
N GLU A 44 -7.97 -0.57 10.53
CA GLU A 44 -8.58 0.68 10.97
C GLU A 44 -8.36 1.81 9.95
N GLU A 45 -7.18 1.87 9.34
CA GLU A 45 -6.85 2.83 8.28
C GLU A 45 -7.61 2.51 7.00
N ILE A 46 -7.68 1.23 6.63
CA ILE A 46 -8.45 0.79 5.46
C ILE A 46 -9.93 1.15 5.63
N LEU A 47 -10.49 0.88 6.81
CA LEU A 47 -11.88 1.20 7.12
C LEU A 47 -12.14 2.71 7.06
N ALA A 48 -11.25 3.54 7.63
CA ALA A 48 -11.40 5.00 7.57
C ALA A 48 -11.48 5.51 6.12
N VAL A 49 -10.56 5.06 5.25
CA VAL A 49 -10.56 5.48 3.83
C VAL A 49 -11.81 5.02 3.08
N VAL A 50 -12.30 3.81 3.39
CA VAL A 50 -13.48 3.25 2.73
C VAL A 50 -14.77 3.90 3.22
N SER A 51 -14.86 4.25 4.50
CA SER A 51 -16.00 4.99 5.05
C SER A 51 -16.16 6.37 4.40
N ASP A 52 -15.07 7.02 3.99
CA ASP A 52 -15.06 8.30 3.27
C ASP A 52 -15.41 8.18 1.77
N LEU A 53 -15.86 7.02 1.29
CA LEU A 53 -16.32 6.80 -0.09
C LEU A 53 -17.85 6.84 -0.25
N VAL A 54 -18.59 6.89 0.86
CA VAL A 54 -20.06 6.81 0.90
C VAL A 54 -20.70 8.19 1.04
#